data_AF-A0A839F134-F1
#
_entry.id   AF-A0A839F134-F1
#
_cell.length_a   1.000
_cell.length_b   1.000
_cell.length_c   1.000
_cell.angle_alpha   90.00
_cell.angle_beta   90.00
_cell.angle_gamma   90.00
#
_symmetry.space_group_name_H-M   'P 1'
#
loop_
_entity.id
_entity.type
_entity.pdbx_description
1 polymer ?
#
loop_
_entity_poly.entity_id
_entity_poly.type
_entity_poly.pdbx_seq_one_letter_code
_entity_poly.pdbx_strand_id
1 'polypeptide(L)'
;MTDQHLHGLEESFDVGSPQDEPATLASIVLNCMRDRPLAVYLGEGRALRCVPARALGEIEIDDIVGVYSPKADLDAIADDIRTYVEARFGPARVPPVLAPRRAA
;
A
#
# COMPACT_ATOMS: atom_id res chain seq x y z
N MET A 1 14.34 -24.26 -13.41
CA MET A 1 14.55 -23.06 -12.57
C MET A 1 13.18 -22.42 -12.32
N THR A 2 12.31 -23.00 -11.50
CA THR A 2 10.88 -22.58 -11.52
C THR A 2 10.08 -22.92 -10.26
N ASP A 3 10.70 -22.93 -9.07
CA ASP A 3 9.95 -23.04 -7.81
C ASP A 3 10.10 -21.82 -6.89
N GLN A 4 11.21 -21.07 -6.99
CA GLN A 4 11.42 -19.89 -6.13
C GLN A 4 10.53 -18.70 -6.49
N HIS A 5 10.20 -18.48 -7.76
CA HIS A 5 9.35 -17.35 -8.19
C HIS A 5 7.90 -17.43 -7.63
N LEU A 6 7.40 -18.62 -7.32
CA LEU A 6 6.03 -18.78 -6.83
C LEU A 6 5.92 -18.54 -5.32
N HIS A 7 6.95 -18.87 -4.54
CA HIS A 7 6.92 -18.70 -3.09
C HIS A 7 6.78 -17.25 -2.64
N GLY A 8 7.43 -16.31 -3.33
CA GLY A 8 7.29 -14.88 -3.04
C GLY A 8 5.86 -14.34 -3.28
N LEU A 9 5.14 -14.89 -4.26
CA LEU A 9 3.75 -14.56 -4.55
C LEU A 9 2.76 -15.23 -3.59
N GLU A 10 3.06 -16.42 -3.08
CA GLU A 10 2.27 -17.11 -2.05
C GLU A 10 2.25 -16.33 -0.72
N GLU A 11 3.32 -15.60 -0.40
CA GLU A 11 3.39 -14.73 0.78
C GLU A 11 2.86 -13.30 0.52
N SER A 12 2.18 -13.05 -0.62
CA SER A 12 1.61 -11.73 -0.90
C SER A 12 0.26 -11.53 -0.18
N PHE A 13 0.10 -10.35 0.42
CA PHE A 13 -1.14 -9.93 1.08
C PHE A 13 -1.80 -8.81 0.28
N ASP A 14 -3.13 -8.90 0.19
CA ASP A 14 -3.95 -7.81 -0.34
C ASP A 14 -4.08 -6.73 0.75
N VAL A 15 -3.72 -5.49 0.39
CA VAL A 15 -3.82 -4.34 1.30
C VAL A 15 -5.14 -3.61 1.05
N GLY A 16 -5.47 -3.37 -0.21
CA GLY A 16 -6.72 -2.71 -0.60
C GLY A 16 -6.58 -1.90 -1.88
N SER A 17 -7.59 -1.08 -2.16
CA SER A 17 -7.60 -0.18 -3.32
C SER A 17 -6.72 1.05 -3.05
N PRO A 18 -5.97 1.56 -4.05
CA PRO A 18 -5.27 2.84 -3.95
C PRO A 18 -6.18 4.03 -3.66
N GLN A 19 -7.50 3.87 -3.83
CA GLN A 19 -8.50 4.91 -3.54
C GLN A 19 -9.01 4.87 -2.10
N ASP A 20 -8.66 3.84 -1.33
CA ASP A 20 -9.01 3.76 0.08
C ASP A 20 -8.21 4.77 0.90
N GLU A 21 -8.66 5.05 2.13
CA GLU A 21 -8.00 6.01 2.99
C GLU A 21 -6.56 5.58 3.32
N PRO A 22 -5.52 6.42 3.08
CA PRO A 22 -4.13 6.03 3.27
C PRO A 22 -3.80 5.54 4.69
N ALA A 23 -4.42 6.12 5.73
CA ALA A 23 -4.25 5.68 7.11
C ALA A 23 -4.80 4.25 7.35
N THR A 24 -5.87 3.87 6.65
CA THR A 24 -6.44 2.52 6.72
C THR A 24 -5.51 1.52 6.02
N LEU A 25 -5.02 1.86 4.83
CA LEU A 25 -4.05 1.05 4.10
C LEU A 25 -2.74 0.87 4.89
N ALA A 26 -2.23 1.94 5.51
CA ALA A 26 -1.05 1.90 6.36
C ALA A 26 -1.24 1.00 7.60
N SER A 27 -2.41 1.06 8.23
CA SER A 27 -2.77 0.18 9.35
C SER A 27 -2.77 -1.28 8.94
N ILE A 28 -3.33 -1.61 7.77
CA ILE A 28 -3.31 -2.97 7.22
C ILE A 28 -1.86 -3.42 6.97
N VAL A 29 -1.05 -2.58 6.34
CA VAL A 29 0.38 -2.85 6.09
C VAL A 29 1.15 -3.13 7.38
N LEU A 30 0.92 -2.35 8.45
CA LEU A 30 1.53 -2.58 9.76
C LEU A 30 1.06 -3.88 10.41
N ASN A 31 -0.23 -4.19 10.34
CA ASN A 31 -0.78 -5.44 10.87
C ASN A 31 -0.23 -6.68 10.13
N CYS A 32 0.02 -6.56 8.82
CA CYS A 32 0.69 -7.58 8.02
C CYS A 32 2.17 -7.73 8.38
N MET A 33 2.85 -6.65 8.79
CA MET A 33 4.29 -6.64 9.02
C MET A 33 4.76 -7.59 10.13
N ARG A 34 3.91 -7.94 11.12
CA ARG A 34 4.30 -8.78 12.28
C ARG A 34 5.72 -8.39 12.77
N ASP A 35 6.71 -9.26 12.57
CA ASP A 35 8.12 -9.06 12.94
C ASP A 35 9.08 -8.98 11.74
N ARG A 36 8.56 -8.80 10.52
CA ARG A 36 9.34 -8.85 9.28
C ARG A 36 9.10 -7.61 8.41
N PRO A 37 10.13 -7.03 7.79
CA PRO A 37 9.93 -5.94 6.84
C PRO A 37 9.07 -6.36 5.64
N LEU A 38 8.19 -5.48 5.20
CA LEU A 38 7.34 -5.67 4.01
C LEU A 38 7.65 -4.62 2.95
N ALA A 39 7.60 -5.03 1.70
CA ALA A 39 7.55 -4.13 0.55
C ALA A 39 6.09 -3.98 0.12
N VAL A 40 5.66 -2.73 -0.09
CA VAL A 40 4.33 -2.38 -0.61
C VAL A 40 4.46 -1.95 -2.06
N TYR A 41 3.61 -2.48 -2.93
CA TYR A 41 3.66 -2.24 -4.36
C TYR A 41 2.26 -2.23 -4.97
N LEU A 42 2.15 -1.71 -6.19
CA LEU A 42 0.93 -1.77 -6.98
C LEU A 42 0.90 -3.07 -7.77
N GLY A 43 -0.01 -3.99 -7.39
CA GLY A 43 -0.18 -5.27 -8.07
C GLY A 43 -1.10 -5.20 -9.29
N GLU A 44 -1.29 -6.37 -9.92
CA GLU A 44 -2.27 -6.54 -10.99
C GLU A 44 -3.68 -6.11 -10.54
N GLY A 45 -4.43 -5.50 -11.46
CA GLY A 45 -5.74 -4.91 -11.13
C GLY A 45 -5.65 -3.57 -10.38
N ARG A 46 -4.45 -3.01 -10.21
CA ARG A 46 -4.18 -1.77 -9.49
C ARG A 46 -4.55 -1.84 -8.01
N ALA A 47 -4.53 -3.01 -7.38
CA ALA A 47 -4.65 -3.12 -5.93
C ALA A 47 -3.27 -2.90 -5.28
N LEU A 48 -3.25 -2.26 -4.12
CA LEU A 48 -2.05 -2.23 -3.29
C LEU A 48 -1.88 -3.61 -2.65
N ARG A 49 -0.67 -4.14 -2.76
CA ARG A 49 -0.28 -5.43 -2.21
C ARG A 49 1.01 -5.27 -1.43
N CYS A 50 1.28 -6.21 -0.54
CA CYS A 50 2.55 -6.27 0.14
C CYS A 50 3.11 -7.69 0.20
N VAL A 51 4.44 -7.79 0.21
CA VAL A 51 5.19 -9.04 0.34
C VAL A 51 6.32 -8.86 1.36
N PRO A 52 6.85 -9.93 1.96
CA PRO A 52 8.12 -9.86 2.68
C PRO A 52 9.22 -9.21 1.85
N ALA A 53 9.95 -8.26 2.41
CA ALA A 53 10.99 -7.53 1.67
C ALA A 53 12.08 -8.45 1.07
N ARG A 54 12.34 -9.60 1.71
CA ARG A 54 13.25 -10.64 1.21
C ARG A 54 12.77 -11.27 -0.11
N ALA A 55 11.46 -11.32 -0.34
CA ALA A 55 10.84 -11.91 -1.51
C ALA A 55 10.77 -10.93 -2.69
N LEU A 56 11.13 -9.66 -2.50
CA LEU A 56 11.14 -8.65 -3.56
C LEU A 56 12.04 -9.06 -4.74
N GLY A 57 13.16 -9.76 -4.47
CA GLY A 57 14.05 -10.27 -5.51
C GLY A 57 13.55 -11.52 -6.24
N GLU A 58 12.42 -12.08 -5.79
CA GLU A 58 11.82 -13.31 -6.33
C GLU A 58 10.56 -13.00 -7.18
N ILE A 59 10.17 -11.74 -7.27
CA ILE A 59 8.94 -11.31 -7.97
C ILE A 59 9.24 -10.11 -8.87
N GLU A 60 8.65 -10.11 -10.07
CA GLU A 60 8.72 -8.96 -10.98
C GLU A 60 7.70 -7.91 -10.51
N ILE A 61 8.19 -6.82 -9.91
CA ILE A 61 7.38 -5.66 -9.52
C ILE A 61 7.85 -4.43 -10.31
N ASP A 62 6.94 -3.85 -11.08
CA ASP A 62 7.21 -2.64 -11.85
C ASP A 62 7.16 -1.35 -11.01
N ASP A 63 6.34 -1.33 -9.95
CA ASP A 63 6.01 -0.09 -9.24
C ASP A 63 5.88 -0.30 -7.72
N ILE A 64 6.94 0.06 -7.00
CA ILE A 64 7.05 -0.08 -5.54
C ILE A 64 6.69 1.26 -4.89
N VAL A 65 5.80 1.20 -3.89
CA VAL A 65 5.47 2.35 -3.04
C VAL A 65 6.60 2.59 -2.05
N GLY A 66 7.00 1.54 -1.32
CA GLY A 66 8.04 1.63 -0.31
C GLY A 66 8.33 0.29 0.38
N VAL A 67 9.43 0.26 1.13
CA VAL A 67 9.81 -0.88 1.98
C VAL A 67 9.85 -0.43 3.42
N TYR A 68 9.06 -1.09 4.26
CA TYR A 68 8.83 -0.68 5.64
C TYR A 68 9.29 -1.76 6.61
N SER A 69 9.77 -1.33 7.77
CA SER A 69 10.10 -2.22 8.88
C SER A 69 8.99 -2.20 9.94
N PRO A 70 8.90 -3.20 10.83
CA PRO A 70 7.91 -3.19 11.93
C PRO A 70 8.02 -1.98 12.88
N LYS A 71 9.10 -1.19 12.79
CA LYS A 71 9.31 0.05 13.55
C LYS A 71 8.91 1.31 12.78
N ALA A 72 8.39 1.16 11.57
CA ALA A 72 7.95 2.28 10.75
C ALA A 72 6.76 2.97 11.42
N ASP A 73 6.72 4.29 11.27
CA ASP A 73 5.61 5.11 11.73
C ASP A 73 4.41 4.91 10.79
N LEU A 74 3.21 4.77 11.36
CA LEU A 74 1.97 4.66 10.59
C LEU A 74 1.76 5.89 9.69
N ASP A 75 2.04 7.08 10.23
CA ASP A 75 1.85 8.33 9.49
C ASP A 75 2.82 8.44 8.31
N ALA A 76 4.05 7.93 8.47
CA ALA A 76 5.02 7.89 7.37
C ALA A 76 4.57 6.93 6.25
N ILE A 77 4.08 5.74 6.60
CA ILE A 77 3.55 4.78 5.61
C ILE A 77 2.33 5.38 4.89
N ALA A 78 1.44 6.03 5.62
CA ALA A 78 0.25 6.67 5.06
C ALA A 78 0.62 7.82 4.11
N ASP A 79 1.62 8.63 4.47
CA ASP A 79 2.10 9.74 3.65
C ASP A 79 2.75 9.25 2.35
N ASP A 80 3.56 8.19 2.42
CA ASP A 80 4.18 7.56 1.25
C ASP A 80 3.13 6.97 0.31
N ILE A 81 2.14 6.24 0.85
CA ILE A 81 1.02 5.71 0.07
C ILE A 81 0.25 6.84 -0.60
N ARG A 82 -0.10 7.90 0.14
CA ARG A 82 -0.81 9.06 -0.42
C ARG A 82 -0.01 9.70 -1.54
N THR A 83 1.26 10.02 -1.29
CA THR A 83 2.14 10.68 -2.26
C THR A 83 2.26 9.87 -3.54
N TYR A 84 2.45 8.55 -3.39
CA TYR A 84 2.49 7.63 -4.52
C TYR A 84 1.18 7.63 -5.32
N VAL A 85 0.03 7.49 -4.64
CA VAL A 85 -1.29 7.46 -5.28
C VAL A 85 -1.58 8.78 -6.00
N GLU A 86 -1.30 9.91 -5.37
CA GLU A 86 -1.52 11.24 -5.96
C GLU A 86 -0.64 11.45 -7.20
N ALA A 87 0.62 11.02 -7.16
CA ALA A 87 1.52 11.10 -8.30
C ALA A 87 1.05 10.22 -9.48
N ARG A 88 0.50 9.04 -9.18
CA ARG A 88 0.16 8.04 -10.20
C ARG A 88 -1.26 8.19 -10.78
N PHE A 89 -2.22 8.55 -9.94
CA PHE A 89 -3.65 8.58 -10.28
C PHE A 89 -4.26 10.00 -10.20
N GLY A 90 -3.48 10.98 -9.74
CA GLY A 90 -3.96 12.32 -9.44
C GLY A 90 -4.51 12.43 -8.01
N PRO A 91 -4.78 13.66 -7.54
CA PRO A 91 -5.27 13.88 -6.19
C PRO A 91 -6.58 13.14 -5.96
N ALA A 92 -6.67 12.44 -4.82
CA ALA A 92 -7.92 11.83 -4.38
C ALA A 92 -8.99 12.93 -4.34
N ARG A 93 -10.08 12.75 -5.09
CA ARG A 93 -11.22 13.67 -5.03
C ARG A 93 -11.89 13.47 -3.68
N VAL A 94 -11.43 14.20 -2.67
CA VAL A 94 -12.17 14.35 -1.41
C VAL A 94 -13.57 14.82 -1.80
N PRO A 95 -14.65 14.09 -1.46
CA PRO A 95 -15.99 14.60 -1.67
C PRO A 95 -16.05 15.98 -1.02
N PRO A 96 -16.54 17.03 -1.70
CA PRO A 96 -16.64 18.33 -1.08
C PRO A 96 -17.46 18.15 0.19
N VAL A 97 -16.85 18.44 1.35
CA VAL A 97 -17.55 18.47 2.64
C VAL A 97 -18.80 19.30 2.41
N LEU A 98 -19.97 18.67 2.58
CA LEU A 98 -21.27 19.33 2.47
C LEU A 98 -21.24 20.54 3.39
N ALA A 99 -21.06 21.73 2.82
CA ALA A 99 -21.13 22.97 3.56
C ALA A 99 -22.48 23.00 4.31
N PRO A 100 -22.50 23.35 5.61
CA PRO A 100 -23.74 23.41 6.36
C PRO A 100 -24.66 24.41 5.67
N ARG A 101 -25.81 23.94 5.16
CA ARG A 101 -26.88 24.82 4.68
C ARG A 101 -27.29 25.70 5.86
N ARG A 102 -26.85 26.96 5.86
CA ARG A 102 -27.48 27.99 6.70
C ARG A 102 -28.94 28.07 6.28
N ALA A 103 -29.82 27.60 7.15
CA ALA A 103 -31.23 27.91 7.07
C ALA A 103 -31.38 29.43 7.15
N ALA A 104 -32.01 30.01 6.14
CA ALA A 104 -32.49 31.38 6.14
C ALA A 104 -33.88 31.44 6.79
#